data_AF-A0A924DG81-F1
#
_entry.id   AF-A0A924DG81-F1
#
_cell.length_a   1.000
_cell.length_b   1.000
_cell.length_c   1.000
_cell.angle_alpha   90.00
_cell.angle_beta   90.00
_cell.angle_gamma   90.00
#
_symmetry.space_group_name_H-M   'P 1'
#
loop_
_entity.id
_entity.type
_entity.pdbx_description
1 polymer ?
#
loop_
_entity_poly.entity_id
_entity_poly.type
_entity_poly.pdbx_seq_one_letter_code
_entity_poly.pdbx_strand_id
1 'polypeptide(L)'
;MRIGIRGLSSNFGLSSEGCPLQNLTHSSERGGDIDLVLLHYGVESWGDYPGEPTLTLANLDRIQADAICVGHLHKPNRRELPGGAVLLNPGATEHIHFGEEHLDCGY
;
A
#
# COMPACT_ATOMS: atom_id res chain seq x y z
N MET A 1 -11.13 -16.52 -15.95
CA MET A 1 -10.58 -15.37 -15.23
C MET A 1 -9.91 -15.87 -13.96
N ARG A 2 -8.60 -15.65 -13.82
CA ARG A 2 -7.80 -15.97 -12.63
C ARG A 2 -7.30 -14.66 -12.03
N ILE A 3 -7.39 -14.55 -10.71
CA ILE A 3 -6.89 -13.40 -9.97
C ILE A 3 -5.65 -13.86 -9.19
N GLY A 4 -4.51 -13.25 -9.46
CA GLY A 4 -3.31 -13.35 -8.64
C GLY A 4 -3.44 -12.43 -7.43
N ILE A 5 -3.14 -12.93 -6.24
CA ILE A 5 -3.09 -12.12 -5.03
C ILE A 5 -1.75 -12.40 -4.37
N ARG A 6 -0.97 -11.33 -4.17
CA ARG A 6 0.32 -11.36 -3.49
C ARG A 6 0.31 -10.33 -2.38
N GLY A 7 1.22 -10.46 -1.43
CA GLY A 7 1.33 -9.48 -0.36
C GLY A 7 2.50 -9.73 0.54
N LEU A 8 2.80 -8.73 1.36
CA LEU A 8 3.82 -8.80 2.39
C LEU A 8 3.23 -8.25 3.69
N SER A 9 3.40 -9.01 4.77
CA SER A 9 3.09 -8.52 6.11
C SER A 9 4.02 -7.37 6.50
N SER A 10 3.54 -6.51 7.40
CA SER A 10 4.35 -5.46 8.01
C SER A 10 5.53 -6.05 8.78
N ASN A 11 6.72 -5.50 8.59
CA ASN A 11 7.92 -5.82 9.34
C ASN A 11 8.39 -4.56 10.08
N PHE A 12 7.88 -4.38 11.30
CA PHE A 12 8.23 -3.28 12.19
C PHE A 12 9.63 -3.41 12.81
N GLY A 13 10.39 -4.48 12.49
CA GLY A 13 11.81 -4.57 12.80
C GLY A 13 12.71 -3.81 11.82
N LEU A 14 12.15 -3.30 10.72
CA LEU A 14 12.86 -2.40 9.80
C LEU A 14 12.96 -1.00 10.42
N SER A 15 14.10 -0.34 10.22
CA SER A 15 14.23 1.09 10.51
C SER A 15 13.38 1.91 9.53
N SER A 16 13.15 3.19 9.86
CA SER A 16 12.47 4.16 8.97
C SER A 16 13.10 4.25 7.57
N GLU A 17 14.42 4.07 7.50
CA GLU A 17 15.20 4.08 6.24
C GLU A 17 15.17 2.74 5.49
N GLY A 18 14.66 1.69 6.14
CA GLY A 18 14.54 0.37 5.55
C GLY A 18 13.44 0.33 4.51
N CYS A 19 13.72 -0.24 3.34
CA CYS A 19 12.70 -0.44 2.32
C CYS A 19 11.85 -1.67 2.68
N PRO A 20 10.51 -1.53 2.89
CA PRO A 20 9.63 -2.67 3.16
C PRO A 20 9.72 -3.77 2.12
N LEU A 21 10.03 -3.40 0.87
CA LEU A 21 10.06 -4.29 -0.28
C LEU A 21 11.48 -4.79 -0.60
N GLN A 22 12.48 -4.56 0.25
CA GLN A 22 13.88 -4.91 -0.04
C GLN A 22 14.10 -6.39 -0.38
N ASN A 23 13.29 -7.27 0.21
CA ASN A 23 13.37 -8.73 0.00
C ASN A 23 12.32 -9.23 -0.99
N LEU A 24 11.52 -8.33 -1.58
CA LEU A 24 10.61 -8.69 -2.65
C LEU A 24 11.42 -8.83 -3.94
N THR A 25 12.16 -9.92 -4.07
CA THR A 25 12.79 -10.31 -5.32
C THR A 25 11.70 -10.76 -6.27
N HIS A 26 11.29 -9.85 -7.16
CA HIS A 26 10.60 -10.08 -8.42
C HIS A 26 10.03 -11.49 -8.59
N SER A 27 8.87 -11.77 -7.99
CA SER A 27 7.90 -12.62 -8.67
C SER A 27 7.23 -11.77 -9.73
N SER A 28 8.01 -11.34 -10.74
CA SER A 28 7.51 -10.59 -11.90
C SER A 28 6.61 -11.45 -12.79
N GLU A 29 6.41 -12.72 -12.44
CA GLU A 29 5.45 -13.59 -13.07
C GLU A 29 4.05 -13.22 -12.60
N ARG A 30 3.36 -12.44 -13.45
CA ARG A 30 1.95 -12.11 -13.32
C ARG A 30 1.17 -13.39 -12.97
N GLY A 31 0.58 -13.42 -11.78
CA GLY A 31 -0.05 -14.63 -11.22
C GLY A 31 -1.42 -14.99 -11.81
N GLY A 32 -1.97 -14.14 -12.69
CA GLY A 32 -3.30 -14.29 -13.27
C GLY A 32 -3.61 -13.27 -14.37
N ASP A 33 -4.88 -13.24 -14.78
CA ASP A 33 -5.40 -12.25 -15.75
C ASP A 33 -5.42 -10.84 -15.14
N ILE A 34 -5.64 -10.78 -13.83
CA ILE A 34 -5.58 -9.60 -12.94
C ILE A 34 -4.66 -9.97 -11.78
N ASP A 35 -3.75 -9.08 -11.39
CA ASP A 35 -2.82 -9.26 -10.29
C ASP A 35 -2.97 -8.13 -9.26
N LEU A 36 -3.20 -8.52 -8.01
CA LEU A 36 -3.44 -7.64 -6.88
C LEU A 36 -2.34 -7.81 -5.84
N VAL A 37 -1.87 -6.70 -5.28
CA VAL A 37 -0.87 -6.72 -4.21
C VAL A 37 -1.42 -6.06 -2.95
N LEU A 38 -1.35 -6.77 -1.82
CA LEU A 38 -1.82 -6.33 -0.52
C LEU A 38 -0.64 -6.01 0.39
N LEU A 39 -0.59 -4.79 0.93
CA LEU A 39 0.47 -4.30 1.81
C LEU A 39 -0.13 -3.57 3.01
N HIS A 40 0.64 -3.43 4.09
CA HIS A 40 0.21 -2.69 5.27
C HIS A 40 1.38 -1.86 5.81
N TYR A 41 1.53 -0.65 5.28
CA TYR A 41 2.58 0.31 5.62
C TYR A 41 2.10 1.72 5.30
N GLY A 42 2.72 2.73 5.90
CA GLY A 42 2.62 4.10 5.41
C GLY A 42 3.08 4.21 3.94
N VAL A 43 2.49 5.14 3.21
CA VAL A 43 2.87 5.48 1.83
C VAL A 43 3.36 6.92 1.81
N GLU A 44 4.45 7.19 1.10
CA GLU A 44 5.00 8.53 1.00
C GLU A 44 3.93 9.55 0.54
N SER A 45 3.89 10.71 1.19
CA SER A 45 2.91 11.77 0.94
C SER A 45 1.44 11.47 1.29
N TRP A 46 1.12 10.30 1.88
CA TRP A 46 -0.26 9.95 2.26
C TRP A 46 -0.53 10.02 3.78
N GLY A 47 0.53 10.15 4.58
CA GLY A 47 0.49 10.32 6.03
C GLY A 47 1.90 10.49 6.58
N ASP A 48 2.01 10.84 7.86
CA ASP A 48 3.28 10.92 8.58
C ASP A 48 3.25 9.90 9.73
N TYR A 49 4.18 8.94 9.69
CA TYR A 49 4.30 7.85 10.66
C TYR A 49 5.74 7.81 11.17
N PRO A 50 6.10 8.69 12.13
CA PRO A 50 7.47 8.87 12.56
C PRO A 50 8.08 7.57 13.11
N GLY A 51 9.23 7.18 12.58
CA GLY A 51 9.94 5.98 13.01
C GLY A 51 9.47 4.67 12.36
N GLU A 52 8.46 4.71 11.51
CA GLU A 52 8.00 3.54 10.75
C GLU A 52 8.59 3.52 9.33
N PRO A 53 8.88 2.33 8.77
CA PRO A 53 9.30 2.20 7.37
C PRO A 53 8.14 2.57 6.44
N THR A 54 8.43 3.35 5.40
CA THR A 54 7.43 3.88 4.47
C THR A 54 7.63 3.35 3.05
N LEU A 55 6.53 3.05 2.34
CA LEU A 55 6.55 2.68 0.94
C LEU A 55 6.71 3.93 0.07
N THR A 56 7.77 3.98 -0.75
CA THR A 56 7.91 5.01 -1.78
C THR A 56 7.11 4.65 -3.03
N LEU A 57 6.66 5.64 -3.79
CA LEU A 57 5.98 5.43 -5.07
C LEU A 57 6.89 4.71 -6.06
N ALA A 58 8.19 4.98 -6.01
CA ALA A 58 9.19 4.28 -6.81
C ALA A 58 9.30 2.79 -6.44
N ASN A 59 9.14 2.42 -5.16
CA ASN A 59 9.10 1.02 -4.77
C ASN A 59 7.82 0.34 -5.26
N LEU A 60 6.69 1.02 -5.15
CA LEU A 60 5.38 0.51 -5.56
C LEU A 60 5.28 0.29 -7.07
N ASP A 61 5.81 1.22 -7.87
CA ASP A 61 5.79 1.14 -9.34
C ASP A 61 6.57 -0.08 -9.87
N ARG A 62 7.59 -0.54 -9.13
CA ARG A 62 8.40 -1.72 -9.48
C ARG A 62 7.69 -3.06 -9.30
N ILE A 63 6.56 -3.10 -8.56
CA ILE A 63 5.86 -4.35 -8.24
C ILE A 63 5.15 -4.96 -9.46
N GLN A 64 4.85 -4.14 -10.48
CA GLN A 64 4.14 -4.53 -11.71
C GLN A 64 2.86 -5.35 -11.41
N ALA A 65 1.82 -4.66 -10.96
CA ALA A 65 0.50 -5.23 -10.65
C ALA A 65 -0.61 -4.38 -11.30
N ASP A 66 -1.82 -4.91 -11.39
CA ASP A 66 -2.98 -4.14 -11.88
C ASP A 66 -3.52 -3.21 -10.77
N ALA A 67 -3.47 -3.67 -9.51
CA ALA A 67 -3.74 -2.83 -8.35
C ALA A 67 -2.86 -3.18 -7.14
N ILE A 68 -2.57 -2.16 -6.35
CA ILE A 68 -1.86 -2.25 -5.08
C ILE A 68 -2.77 -1.66 -4.00
N CYS A 69 -3.23 -2.50 -3.08
CA CYS A 69 -4.05 -2.11 -1.96
C CYS A 69 -3.17 -2.01 -0.72
N VAL A 70 -3.11 -0.82 -0.12
CA VAL A 70 -2.43 -0.59 1.15
C VAL A 70 -3.48 -0.42 2.25
N GLY A 71 -3.21 -0.99 3.43
CA GLY A 71 -3.83 -0.60 4.70
C GLY A 71 -2.89 0.27 5.51
N HIS A 72 -3.20 0.48 6.79
CA HIS A 72 -2.50 1.32 7.79
C HIS A 72 -3.01 2.77 7.89
N LEU A 73 -3.51 3.35 6.79
CA LEU A 73 -3.93 4.75 6.77
C LEU A 73 -5.45 4.89 6.97
N HIS A 74 -5.87 5.83 7.81
CA HIS A 74 -7.30 6.08 8.07
C HIS A 74 -7.94 6.98 7.01
N LYS A 75 -7.15 7.84 6.36
CA LYS A 75 -7.63 8.68 5.26
C LYS A 75 -7.70 7.86 3.96
N PRO A 76 -8.85 7.81 3.26
CA PRO A 76 -8.92 7.17 1.95
C PRO A 76 -8.02 7.90 0.95
N ASN A 77 -7.28 7.13 0.15
CA ASN A 77 -6.40 7.67 -0.87
C ASN A 77 -6.44 6.76 -2.11
N ARG A 78 -6.40 7.38 -3.30
CA ARG A 78 -6.30 6.66 -4.58
C ARG A 78 -5.36 7.41 -5.52
N ARG A 79 -4.53 6.68 -6.23
CA ARG A 79 -3.64 7.22 -7.26
C ARG A 79 -3.33 6.19 -8.34
N GLU A 80 -3.13 6.65 -9.57
CA GLU A 80 -2.54 5.84 -10.63
C GLU A 80 -1.02 6.03 -10.64
N LEU A 81 -0.29 4.93 -10.66
CA LEU A 81 1.17 4.91 -10.78
C LEU A 81 1.59 5.02 -12.25
N PRO A 82 2.80 5.51 -12.55
CA PRO A 82 3.32 5.61 -13.92
C PRO A 82 3.25 4.29 -14.70
N GLY A 83 3.47 3.15 -14.04
CA GLY A 83 3.36 1.81 -14.59
C GLY A 83 1.93 1.32 -14.85
N GLY A 84 0.91 2.14 -14.59
CA GLY A 84 -0.51 1.83 -14.85
C GLY A 84 -1.26 1.15 -13.70
N ALA A 85 -0.57 0.78 -12.62
CA ALA A 85 -1.19 0.20 -11.44
C ALA A 85 -2.07 1.22 -10.71
N VAL A 86 -3.24 0.79 -10.22
CA VAL A 86 -4.04 1.58 -9.27
C VAL A 86 -3.53 1.33 -7.85
N LEU A 87 -2.98 2.36 -7.21
CA LEU A 87 -2.65 2.36 -5.79
C LEU A 87 -3.84 2.90 -5.00
N LEU A 88 -4.30 2.15 -3.99
CA LEU A 88 -5.46 2.53 -3.19
C LEU A 88 -5.29 2.19 -1.70
N ASN A 89 -5.80 3.09 -0.86
CA ASN A 89 -6.07 2.88 0.55
C ASN A 89 -7.57 3.16 0.77
N PRO A 90 -8.35 2.20 1.29
CA PRO A 90 -9.78 2.40 1.51
C PRO A 90 -10.09 3.37 2.66
N GLY A 91 -9.13 3.63 3.56
CA GLY A 91 -9.37 4.41 4.76
C GLY A 91 -9.94 3.57 5.90
N ALA A 92 -10.28 4.23 7.01
CA ALA A 92 -10.92 3.61 8.15
C ALA A 92 -12.43 3.43 7.94
N THR A 93 -13.01 2.42 8.59
CA THR A 93 -14.47 2.19 8.60
C THR A 93 -15.20 3.12 9.55
N GLU A 94 -14.49 3.73 10.49
CA GLU A 94 -15.00 4.60 11.55
C GLU A 94 -13.94 5.59 12.00
N HIS A 95 -14.35 6.68 12.64
CA HIS A 95 -13.42 7.64 13.26
C HIS A 95 -12.95 7.08 14.60
N ILE A 96 -11.65 6.83 14.72
CA ILE A 96 -11.02 6.27 15.92
C ILE A 96 -10.71 7.36 16.94
N HIS A 97 -10.49 8.60 16.49
CA HIS A 97 -10.28 9.75 17.36
C HIS A 97 -10.83 11.06 16.77
N PHE A 98 -11.05 12.07 17.62
CA PHE A 98 -11.63 13.38 17.23
C PHE A 98 -10.88 14.11 16.10
N GLY A 99 -9.59 13.84 15.91
CA GLY A 99 -8.83 14.37 14.76
C GLY A 99 -9.32 13.88 13.39
N GLU A 100 -10.20 12.88 13.33
CA GLU A 100 -10.64 12.22 12.09
C GLU A 100 -12.05 12.62 11.65
N GLU A 101 -12.74 13.52 12.36
CA GLU A 101 -14.14 13.90 12.06
C GLU A 101 -14.37 14.38 10.61
N HIS A 102 -13.31 14.86 9.96
CA HIS A 102 -13.31 15.35 8.59
C HIS A 102 -12.99 14.28 7.54
N LEU A 103 -12.67 13.05 7.94
CA LEU A 103 -12.35 11.95 7.04
C LEU A 103 -13.62 11.27 6.57
N ASP A 104 -13.68 10.98 5.27
CA ASP A 104 -14.68 10.06 4.73
C ASP A 104 -14.32 8.62 5.13
N CYS A 105 -15.25 7.94 5.80
CA CYS A 105 -15.16 6.53 6.13
C CYS A 105 -15.98 5.69 5.14
N GLY A 106 -15.55 4.46 4.83
CA GLY A 106 -16.21 3.63 3.82
C GLY A 106 -15.74 2.18 3.74
N TYR A 107 -16.12 1.50 2.65
CA TYR A 107 -15.74 0.12 2.28
C TYR A 107 -15.76 -0.09 0.76
#